data_AF-A0A3L9Y3E4-F1
#
_entry.id   AF-A0A3L9Y3E4-F1
#
_cell.length_a   1.000
_cell.length_b   1.000
_cell.length_c   1.000
_cell.angle_alpha   90.00
_cell.angle_beta   90.00
_cell.angle_gamma   90.00
#
_symmetry.space_group_name_H-M   'P 1'
#
loop_
_entity.id
_entity.type
_entity.pdbx_description
1 polymer ?
#
loop_
_entity_poly.entity_id
_entity_poly.type
_entity_poly.pdbx_seq_one_letter_code
_entity_poly.pdbx_strand_id
1 'polypeptide(L)'
;MELASRSKLAEQSDQPLNLWVEHVMPQSWGDDWPYEDGSTGRPSDDDGKAIARNAILHTLGNLTLLTGGLNISSGNKGFDEKKVKFAEHTGLFLNKWFTGKTRWTENEIRERGERFADLAVSRWVGLDGS
;
A
#
# COMPACT_ATOMS: atom_id res chain seq x y z
N MET A 1 -5.21 -26.80 4.35
CA MET A 1 -4.14 -27.60 3.70
C MET A 1 -2.75 -27.06 4.00
N GLU A 2 -2.56 -25.74 4.13
CA GLU A 2 -1.23 -25.13 4.41
C GLU A 2 -0.66 -25.41 5.81
N LEU A 3 -1.53 -25.58 6.82
CA LEU A 3 -1.12 -25.84 8.20
C LEU A 3 -0.56 -27.27 8.41
N ALA A 4 -0.88 -28.21 7.51
CA ALA A 4 -0.49 -29.62 7.62
C ALA A 4 0.86 -29.95 6.95
N SER A 5 1.43 -29.01 6.19
CA SER A 5 2.66 -29.23 5.39
C SER A 5 3.91 -28.59 5.99
N ARG A 6 3.83 -28.01 7.20
CA ARG A 6 4.99 -27.38 7.84
C ARG A 6 5.91 -28.44 8.47
N SER A 7 7.12 -28.59 7.91
CA SER A 7 8.21 -29.35 8.52
C SER A 7 9.02 -28.47 9.48
N LYS A 8 9.90 -29.06 10.30
CA LYS A 8 10.81 -28.34 11.23
C LYS A 8 11.79 -27.36 10.55
N LEU A 9 11.85 -27.35 9.21
CA LEU A 9 12.71 -26.49 8.40
C LEU A 9 11.93 -25.37 7.69
N ALA A 10 10.60 -25.30 7.85
CA ALA A 10 9.84 -24.18 7.31
C ALA A 10 10.22 -22.90 8.07
N GLU A 11 10.51 -21.83 7.33
CA GLU A 11 10.78 -20.52 7.92
C GLU A 11 9.73 -20.20 8.98
N GLN A 12 10.17 -20.03 10.22
CA GLN A 12 9.35 -19.38 11.23
C GLN A 12 9.29 -17.93 10.81
N SER A 13 8.16 -17.53 10.23
CA SER A 13 7.91 -16.13 9.93
C SER A 13 7.81 -15.39 11.27
N ASP A 14 8.91 -14.76 11.69
CA ASP A 14 8.95 -13.67 12.67
C ASP A 14 8.24 -12.43 12.10
N GLN A 15 7.06 -12.62 11.47
CA GLN A 15 6.20 -11.52 11.08
C GLN A 15 5.77 -10.83 12.38
N PRO A 16 6.01 -9.50 12.52
CA PRO A 16 5.53 -8.77 13.68
C PRO A 16 4.02 -9.03 13.84
N LEU A 17 3.64 -9.48 15.04
CA LEU A 17 2.31 -9.98 15.37
C LEU A 17 1.22 -9.05 14.82
N ASN A 18 0.39 -9.58 13.92
CA ASN A 18 -0.88 -9.02 13.43
C ASN A 18 -0.80 -7.86 12.42
N LEU A 19 0.31 -7.67 11.71
CA LEU A 19 0.41 -6.69 10.61
C LEU A 19 0.22 -7.34 9.23
N TRP A 20 -0.53 -6.66 8.37
CA TRP A 20 -0.87 -7.05 7.00
C TRP A 20 -0.37 -6.00 6.02
N VAL A 21 0.18 -6.44 4.88
CA VAL A 21 0.52 -5.56 3.76
C VAL A 21 -0.76 -5.22 3.02
N GLU A 22 -1.06 -3.93 2.94
CA GLU A 22 -2.30 -3.43 2.35
C GLU A 22 -2.05 -2.37 1.30
N HIS A 23 -2.93 -2.34 0.30
CA HIS A 23 -2.91 -1.30 -0.73
C HIS A 23 -3.76 -0.10 -0.28
N VAL A 24 -3.18 1.10 -0.34
CA VAL A 24 -3.91 2.34 -0.02
C VAL A 24 -4.99 2.58 -1.08
N MET A 25 -4.60 2.66 -2.36
CA MET A 25 -5.52 2.49 -3.49
C MET A 25 -5.78 0.98 -3.68
N PRO A 26 -7.02 0.49 -3.52
CA PRO A 26 -7.32 -0.94 -3.56
C PRO A 26 -7.14 -1.52 -4.96
N GLN A 27 -6.81 -2.81 -5.07
CA GLN A 27 -6.71 -3.53 -6.35
C GLN A 27 -8.00 -3.48 -7.16
N SER A 28 -9.15 -3.52 -6.48
CA SER A 28 -10.47 -3.33 -7.09
C SER A 28 -10.90 -1.86 -7.04
N TRP A 29 -10.01 -0.94 -7.40
CA TRP A 29 -10.33 0.49 -7.50
C TRP A 29 -11.50 0.69 -8.48
N GLY A 30 -12.30 1.73 -8.27
CA GLY A 30 -13.53 1.94 -9.02
C GLY A 30 -14.02 3.37 -8.87
N ASP A 31 -15.34 3.57 -8.77
CA ASP A 31 -15.95 4.90 -8.78
C ASP A 31 -15.50 5.79 -7.58
N ASP A 32 -15.11 5.19 -6.46
CA ASP A 32 -14.55 5.90 -5.29
C ASP A 32 -13.10 6.41 -5.50
N TRP A 33 -12.50 6.08 -6.64
CA TRP A 33 -11.13 6.41 -7.02
C TRP A 33 -11.10 7.00 -8.44
N PRO A 34 -11.67 8.20 -8.67
CA PRO A 34 -11.65 8.81 -10.00
C PRO A 34 -10.22 9.11 -10.48
N TYR A 35 -10.07 9.27 -11.79
CA TYR A 35 -8.88 9.83 -12.41
C TYR A 35 -8.74 11.33 -12.06
N GLU A 36 -7.57 11.91 -12.30
CA GLU A 36 -7.30 13.33 -11.98
C GLU A 36 -8.23 14.31 -12.75
N ASP A 37 -8.73 13.90 -13.91
CA ASP A 37 -9.70 14.66 -14.70
C ASP A 37 -11.17 14.48 -14.23
N GLY A 38 -11.38 13.72 -13.15
CA GLY A 38 -12.69 13.43 -12.57
C GLY A 38 -13.46 12.29 -13.25
N SER A 39 -12.94 11.71 -14.34
CA SER A 39 -13.55 10.52 -14.95
C SER A 39 -13.36 9.29 -14.05
N THR A 40 -14.26 8.31 -14.14
CA THR A 40 -14.13 7.02 -13.44
C THR A 40 -13.74 5.91 -14.42
N GLY A 41 -13.28 4.79 -13.87
CA GLY A 41 -12.91 3.60 -14.62
C GLY A 41 -12.79 2.40 -13.70
N ARG A 42 -12.42 1.25 -14.26
CA ARG A 42 -12.28 -0.02 -13.54
C ARG A 42 -10.96 -0.71 -13.88
N PRO A 43 -10.46 -1.60 -13.02
CA PRO A 43 -9.19 -2.29 -13.24
C PRO A 43 -9.24 -3.25 -14.42
N SER A 44 -10.45 -3.67 -14.82
CA SER A 44 -10.72 -4.55 -15.96
C SER A 44 -10.78 -3.84 -17.31
N ASP A 45 -10.75 -2.50 -17.33
CA ASP A 45 -10.84 -1.75 -18.57
C ASP A 45 -9.54 -1.91 -19.37
N ASP A 46 -9.65 -2.09 -20.68
CA ASP A 46 -8.51 -2.29 -21.60
C ASP A 46 -8.02 -0.98 -22.22
N ASP A 47 -8.20 0.13 -21.50
CA ASP A 47 -7.73 1.44 -21.92
C ASP A 47 -6.37 1.81 -21.29
N GLY A 48 -5.69 2.77 -21.92
CA GLY A 48 -4.35 3.18 -21.47
C GLY A 48 -4.32 3.77 -20.05
N LYS A 49 -5.40 4.38 -19.56
CA LYS A 49 -5.46 4.94 -18.20
C LYS A 49 -5.53 3.81 -17.17
N ALA A 50 -6.39 2.82 -17.40
CA ALA A 50 -6.54 1.66 -16.51
C ALA A 50 -5.26 0.84 -16.44
N ILE A 51 -4.62 0.57 -17.59
CA ILE A 51 -3.33 -0.13 -17.67
C ILE A 51 -2.24 0.63 -16.89
N ALA A 52 -2.13 1.95 -17.10
CA ALA A 52 -1.14 2.77 -16.42
C ALA A 52 -1.35 2.80 -14.89
N ARG A 53 -2.61 2.92 -14.44
CA ARG A 53 -2.96 2.89 -13.01
C ARG A 53 -2.62 1.54 -12.39
N ASN A 54 -2.97 0.43 -13.04
CA ASN A 54 -2.67 -0.92 -12.56
C ASN A 54 -1.16 -1.17 -12.40
N ALA A 55 -0.33 -0.62 -13.29
CA ALA A 55 1.13 -0.72 -13.16
C ALA A 55 1.65 -0.01 -11.89
N ILE A 56 1.05 1.12 -11.53
CA ILE A 56 1.47 1.94 -10.37
C ILE A 56 0.91 1.37 -9.07
N LEU A 57 -0.26 0.74 -9.13
CA LEU A 57 -0.96 0.20 -7.97
C LEU A 57 -0.11 -0.76 -7.14
N HIS A 58 0.72 -1.57 -7.79
CA HIS A 58 1.55 -2.58 -7.13
C HIS A 58 2.91 -2.05 -6.66
N THR A 59 3.18 -0.75 -6.82
CA THR A 59 4.45 -0.15 -6.40
C THR A 59 4.50 0.07 -4.89
N LEU A 60 5.71 0.07 -4.33
CA LEU A 60 5.96 0.22 -2.89
C LEU A 60 5.30 1.48 -2.30
N GLY A 61 5.20 2.55 -3.09
CA GLY A 61 4.56 3.80 -2.67
C GLY A 61 3.08 3.62 -2.31
N ASN A 62 2.38 2.64 -2.89
CA ASN A 62 0.97 2.36 -2.60
C ASN A 62 0.77 1.33 -1.47
N LEU A 63 1.84 0.70 -1.00
CA LEU A 63 1.76 -0.33 0.03
C LEU A 63 1.90 0.27 1.42
N THR A 64 1.19 -0.30 2.39
CA THR A 64 1.31 0.07 3.79
C THR A 64 1.07 -1.11 4.71
N LEU A 65 1.28 -0.92 6.02
CA LEU A 65 1.04 -1.94 7.04
C LEU A 65 -0.17 -1.55 7.89
N LEU A 66 -1.14 -2.46 8.02
CA LEU A 66 -2.33 -2.30 8.85
C LEU A 66 -2.49 -3.50 9.80
N THR A 67 -3.14 -3.30 10.94
CA THR A 67 -3.57 -4.42 11.79
C THR A 67 -4.79 -5.11 11.17
N GLY A 68 -5.02 -6.39 11.48
CA GLY A 68 -6.11 -7.16 10.88
C GLY A 68 -7.51 -6.51 10.99
N GLY A 69 -7.83 -5.92 12.15
CA GLY A 69 -9.10 -5.20 12.33
C GLY A 69 -9.19 -3.91 11.48
N LEU A 70 -8.08 -3.17 11.38
CA LEU A 70 -8.04 -1.94 10.57
C LEU A 70 -8.12 -2.25 9.08
N ASN A 71 -7.49 -3.34 8.64
CA ASN A 71 -7.57 -3.85 7.28
C ASN A 71 -9.02 -4.13 6.85
N ILE A 72 -9.72 -5.00 7.61
CA ILE A 72 -11.12 -5.37 7.35
C ILE A 72 -12.01 -4.12 7.29
N SER A 73 -11.78 -3.17 8.20
CA SER A 73 -12.61 -1.96 8.24
C SER A 73 -12.34 -1.00 7.07
N SER A 74 -11.11 -0.94 6.56
CA SER A 74 -10.69 0.04 5.54
C SER A 74 -11.03 -0.42 4.12
N GLY A 75 -10.84 -1.71 3.81
CA GLY A 75 -11.30 -2.36 2.58
C GLY A 75 -11.07 -1.56 1.30
N ASN A 76 -12.10 -1.48 0.46
CA ASN A 76 -12.07 -0.81 -0.85
C ASN A 76 -12.55 0.64 -0.85
N LYS A 77 -12.66 1.26 0.33
CA LYS A 77 -13.18 2.62 0.47
C LYS A 77 -12.33 3.66 -0.26
N GLY A 78 -12.93 4.81 -0.55
CA GLY A 78 -12.23 5.99 -1.05
C GLY A 78 -11.14 6.48 -0.10
N PHE A 79 -10.20 7.26 -0.64
CA PHE A 79 -9.02 7.68 0.11
C PHE A 79 -9.36 8.46 1.40
N ASP A 80 -10.33 9.38 1.36
CA ASP A 80 -10.65 10.21 2.52
C ASP A 80 -11.17 9.39 3.70
N GLU A 81 -12.00 8.38 3.44
CA GLU A 81 -12.46 7.46 4.49
C GLU A 81 -11.30 6.62 5.06
N LYS A 82 -10.42 6.11 4.19
CA LYS A 82 -9.23 5.37 4.63
C LYS A 82 -8.31 6.24 5.48
N LYS A 83 -8.10 7.49 5.08
CA LYS A 83 -7.25 8.46 5.77
C LYS A 83 -7.73 8.72 7.19
N VAL A 84 -9.04 8.88 7.41
CA VAL A 84 -9.62 9.04 8.76
C VAL A 84 -9.31 7.82 9.62
N LYS A 85 -9.57 6.61 9.11
CA LYS A 85 -9.29 5.36 9.84
C LYS A 85 -7.82 5.17 10.15
N PHE A 86 -6.94 5.50 9.20
CA PHE A 86 -5.50 5.44 9.43
C PHE A 86 -5.11 6.40 10.55
N ALA A 87 -5.60 7.64 10.53
CA ALA A 87 -5.31 8.62 11.58
C ALA A 87 -5.83 8.20 12.96
N GLU A 88 -7.02 7.59 13.04
CA GLU A 88 -7.66 7.19 14.30
C GLU A 88 -7.03 5.96 14.95
N HIS A 89 -6.51 5.02 14.15
CA HIS A 89 -6.21 3.67 14.64
C HIS A 89 -4.77 3.21 14.41
N THR A 90 -3.90 4.00 13.78
CA THR A 90 -2.51 3.60 13.56
C THR A 90 -1.51 4.25 14.50
N GLY A 91 -0.68 3.43 15.15
CA GLY A 91 0.55 3.89 15.81
C GLY A 91 1.76 3.95 14.87
N LEU A 92 1.62 3.48 13.63
CA LEU A 92 2.74 3.32 12.70
C LEU A 92 3.06 4.64 12.02
N PHE A 93 4.32 5.06 12.14
CA PHE A 93 4.83 6.25 11.43
C PHE A 93 4.65 6.17 9.91
N LEU A 94 4.64 4.96 9.35
CA LEU A 94 4.40 4.69 7.93
C LEU A 94 3.07 5.26 7.42
N ASN A 95 2.04 5.25 8.28
CA ASN A 95 0.69 5.68 7.94
C ASN A 95 0.43 7.17 8.24
N LYS A 96 1.27 7.82 9.06
CA LYS A 96 1.18 9.27 9.32
C LYS A 96 1.36 10.11 8.05
N TRP A 97 2.02 9.55 7.03
CA TRP A 97 2.14 10.14 5.71
C TRP A 97 0.79 10.55 5.11
N PHE A 98 -0.26 9.75 5.35
CA PHE A 98 -1.56 9.96 4.73
C PHE A 98 -2.35 11.11 5.36
N THR A 99 -2.14 11.38 6.64
CA THR A 99 -2.91 12.40 7.40
C THR A 99 -2.80 13.80 6.80
N GLY A 100 -1.65 14.15 6.22
CA GLY A 100 -1.42 15.45 5.58
C GLY A 100 -1.81 15.53 4.10
N LYS A 101 -2.29 14.44 3.49
CA LYS A 101 -2.61 14.39 2.06
C LYS A 101 -4.11 14.60 1.85
N THR A 102 -4.45 15.43 0.87
CA THR A 102 -5.84 15.71 0.45
C THR A 102 -6.34 14.75 -0.62
N ARG A 103 -5.42 14.06 -1.30
CA ARG A 103 -5.69 13.08 -2.36
C ARG A 103 -4.63 11.99 -2.35
N TRP A 104 -4.93 10.90 -3.05
CA TRP A 104 -4.00 9.78 -3.23
C TRP A 104 -4.06 9.28 -4.66
N THR A 105 -3.40 10.01 -5.55
CA THR A 105 -3.30 9.68 -6.97
C THR A 105 -2.03 8.89 -7.25
N GLU A 106 -1.88 8.50 -8.50
CA GLU A 106 -0.67 7.95 -9.08
C GLU A 106 0.57 8.83 -8.81
N ASN A 107 0.40 10.16 -8.75
CA ASN A 107 1.50 11.09 -8.47
C ASN A 107 1.97 10.98 -7.02
N GLU A 108 1.05 10.96 -6.03
CA GLU A 108 1.43 10.76 -4.63
C GLU A 108 2.01 9.36 -4.35
N ILE A 109 1.55 8.33 -5.09
CA ILE A 109 2.13 6.99 -5.02
C ILE A 109 3.59 7.01 -5.49
N ARG A 110 3.90 7.64 -6.63
CA ARG A 110 5.27 7.76 -7.13
C ARG A 110 6.17 8.54 -6.18
N GLU A 111 5.72 9.70 -5.71
CA GLU A 111 6.45 10.56 -4.75
C GLU A 111 6.83 9.77 -3.48
N ARG A 112 5.89 8.98 -2.95
CA ARG A 112 6.15 8.14 -1.77
C ARG A 112 7.11 7.00 -2.08
N GLY A 113 6.98 6.38 -3.27
CA GLY A 113 7.88 5.33 -3.74
C GLY A 113 9.33 5.80 -3.84
N GLU A 114 9.56 6.98 -4.43
CA GLU A 114 10.88 7.60 -4.55
C GLU A 114 11.50 7.85 -3.16
N ARG A 115 10.74 8.43 -2.22
CA ARG A 115 11.21 8.60 -0.85
C ARG A 115 11.60 7.30 -0.15
N PHE A 116 10.86 6.21 -0.39
CA PHE A 116 11.22 4.91 0.15
C PHE A 116 12.48 4.35 -0.48
N ALA A 117 12.66 4.54 -1.80
CA ALA A 117 13.89 4.17 -2.47
C ALA A 117 15.09 4.94 -1.91
N ASP A 118 14.97 6.27 -1.72
CA ASP A 118 16.03 7.11 -1.12
C ASP A 118 16.37 6.65 0.30
N LEU A 119 15.35 6.38 1.11
CA LEU A 119 15.55 5.87 2.47
C LEU A 119 16.25 4.50 2.43
N ALA A 120 15.83 3.61 1.54
CA ALA A 120 16.43 2.30 1.38
C ALA A 120 17.91 2.41 0.99
N VAL A 121 18.25 3.22 -0.01
CA VAL A 121 19.64 3.48 -0.44
C VAL A 121 20.48 4.04 0.71
N SER A 122 19.92 4.94 1.52
CA SER A 122 20.65 5.51 2.67
C SER A 122 20.94 4.52 3.81
N ARG A 123 20.15 3.44 3.90
CA ARG A 123 20.25 2.45 5.00
C ARG A 123 20.92 1.17 4.57
N TRP A 124 20.72 0.76 3.32
CA TRP A 124 21.43 -0.33 2.67
C TRP A 124 22.70 0.22 2.04
N VAL A 125 23.58 0.79 2.88
CA VAL A 125 24.99 0.90 2.50
C VAL A 125 25.46 -0.52 2.19
N GLY A 126 26.00 -0.72 0.99
CA GLY A 126 26.61 -1.99 0.62
C GLY A 126 27.61 -2.39 1.70
N LEU A 127 27.80 -3.69 1.90
CA LEU A 127 28.97 -4.16 2.63
C LEU A 127 30.19 -3.68 1.83
N ASP A 128 30.71 -2.49 2.18
CA ASP A 128 32.02 -2.07 1.71
C ASP A 128 32.98 -3.19 2.10
N GLY A 129 33.65 -3.71 1.08
CA GLY A 129 34.45 -4.94 1.16
C GLY A 129 35.41 -4.95 2.33
N SER A 130 35.58 -6.17 2.86
CA SER A 130 36.58 -6.59 3.84
C SER A 130 37.99 -6.08 3.56
#